data_AF-A0A970Q5R8-F1
#
_entry.id   AF-A0A970Q5R8-F1
#
_cell.length_a   1.000
_cell.length_b   1.000
_cell.length_c   1.000
_cell.angle_alpha   90.00
_cell.angle_beta   90.00
_cell.angle_gamma   90.00
#
_symmetry.space_group_name_H-M   'P 1'
#
loop_
_entity.id
_entity.type
_entity.pdbx_description
1 polymer ?
#
loop_
_entity_poly.entity_id
_entity_poly.type
_entity_poly.pdbx_seq_one_letter_code
_entity_poly.pdbx_strand_id
1 'polypeptide(L)' 'MLSSIEYIKQSLGTHLFFARIMKEHSFFLQAAFTPRDIRFTQQADDFRR' A
#
# COMPACT_ATOMS: atom_id res chain seq x y z
N MET A 1 23.70 6.57 17.40
CA MET A 1 22.96 5.51 16.69
C MET A 1 21.70 5.22 17.47
N LEU A 2 20.57 4.98 16.79
CA LEU A 2 19.32 4.58 17.45
C LEU A 2 19.53 3.26 18.21
N SER A 3 18.85 3.09 19.35
CA SER A 3 18.74 1.76 19.96
C SER A 3 17.93 0.83 19.05
N SER A 4 18.12 -0.48 19.20
CA SER A 4 17.36 -1.46 18.41
C SER A 4 15.85 -1.30 18.58
N ILE A 5 15.38 -0.92 19.77
CA ILE A 5 13.95 -0.72 20.06
C ILE A 5 13.42 0.53 19.35
N GLU A 6 14.17 1.64 19.36
CA GLU A 6 13.77 2.86 18.67
C GLU A 6 13.73 2.65 17.14
N TYR A 7 14.73 1.95 16.60
CA TYR A 7 14.74 1.57 15.19
C TYR A 7 13.49 0.75 14.82
N ILE A 8 13.19 -0.31 15.59
CA ILE A 8 12.00 -1.15 15.34
C ILE A 8 10.72 -0.31 15.40
N LYS A 9 10.56 0.55 16.41
CA LYS A 9 9.38 1.40 16.56
C LYS A 9 9.22 2.36 15.37
N GLN A 10 10.30 3.02 14.96
CA GLN A 10 10.26 3.95 13.84
C GLN A 10 9.97 3.23 12.52
N SER A 11 10.65 2.12 12.25
CA SER A 11 10.41 1.32 11.04
C SER A 11 8.98 0.81 10.96
N LEU A 12 8.43 0.29 12.06
CA LEU A 12 7.06 -0.18 12.09
C LEU A 12 6.05 0.96 11.93
N GLY A 13 6.29 2.11 12.58
CA GLY A 13 5.46 3.31 12.41
C GLY A 13 5.42 3.80 10.96
N THR A 14 6.58 3.93 10.33
CA THR A 14 6.69 4.31 8.92
C THR A 14 6.03 3.28 8.01
N HIS A 15 6.27 1.98 8.25
CA HIS A 15 5.70 0.91 7.43
C HIS A 15 4.17 0.88 7.52
N LEU A 16 3.59 0.92 8.72
CA LEU A 16 2.13 0.90 8.90
C LEU A 16 1.46 2.14 8.29
N PHE A 17 2.08 3.31 8.42
CA PHE A 17 1.57 4.55 7.81
C PHE A 17 1.50 4.42 6.28
N PHE A 18 2.60 4.04 5.63
CA PHE A 18 2.64 3.93 4.18
C PHE A 18 1.89 2.69 3.65
N ALA A 19 1.87 1.58 4.38
CA ALA A 19 1.07 0.41 4.01
C ALA A 19 -0.41 0.76 3.89
N ARG A 20 -0.94 1.56 4.83
CA ARG A 20 -2.32 2.06 4.74
C ARG A 20 -2.53 2.95 3.51
N ILE A 21 -1.65 3.92 3.28
CA ILE A 21 -1.75 4.82 2.12
C ILE A 21 -1.71 4.04 0.80
N MET A 22 -0.79 3.07 0.66
CA MET A 22 -0.69 2.27 -0.56
C MET A 22 -1.90 1.37 -0.77
N LYS A 23 -2.52 0.88 0.31
CA LYS A 23 -3.79 0.14 0.23
C LYS A 23 -4.93 1.03 -0.27
N GLU A 24 -5.02 2.28 0.20
CA GLU A 24 -6.01 3.26 -0.26
C GLU A 24 -5.77 3.66 -1.73
N HIS A 25 -4.51 3.88 -2.13
CA HIS A 25 -4.16 4.15 -3.53
C HIS A 25 -4.51 3.00 -4.47
N SER A 26 -4.30 1.75 -4.04
CA SER A 26 -4.67 0.57 -4.83
C SER A 26 -6.18 0.51 -5.09
N PHE A 27 -7.00 0.93 -4.11
CA PHE A 27 -8.44 1.10 -4.32
C PHE A 27 -8.76 2.19 -5.35
N PHE A 28 -8.11 3.37 -5.25
CA PHE A 28 -8.33 4.45 -6.22
C PHE A 28 -7.95 4.06 -7.64
N LEU A 29 -6.84 3.33 -7.82
CA LEU A 29 -6.43 2.78 -9.10
C LEU A 29 -7.49 1.82 -9.66
N GLN A 30 -7.91 0.84 -8.84
CA GLN A 30 -8.94 -0.13 -9.24
C GLN A 30 -10.23 0.55 -9.73
N ALA A 31 -10.68 1.60 -9.03
CA ALA A 31 -11.88 2.35 -9.37
C ALA A 31 -11.74 3.25 -10.61
N ALA A 32 -10.51 3.70 -10.92
CA ALA A 32 -10.24 4.61 -12.03
C ALA A 32 -10.01 3.88 -13.38
N PHE A 33 -9.64 2.60 -13.36
CA PHE A 33 -9.42 1.84 -14.60
C PHE A 33 -10.72 1.53 -15.34
N THR A 34 -10.64 1.54 -16.67
CA THR A 34 -11.76 1.19 -17.54
C THR A 34 -11.85 -0.32 -17.77
N PRO A 35 -12.99 -0.86 -18.24
CA PRO A 35 -13.11 -2.29 -18.54
C PRO A 35 -12.08 -2.84 -19.54
N ARG A 36 -11.49 -1.97 -20.40
CA ARG A 36 -10.39 -2.34 -21.31
C ARG A 36 -9.14 -2.78 -20.54
N ASP A 37 -8.95 -2.25 -19.34
CA ASP A 37 -7.73 -2.33 -18.53
C ASP A 37 -7.84 -3.38 -17.40
N ILE A 38 -8.60 -4.46 -17.64
CA ILE A 38 -8.95 -5.47 -16.63
C ILE A 38 -7.75 -6.06 -15.90
N ARG A 39 -6.60 -6.18 -16.58
CA ARG A 39 -5.34 -6.65 -15.97
C ARG A 39 -4.84 -5.69 -14.89
N PHE A 40 -4.95 -4.39 -15.10
CA PHE A 40 -4.55 -3.38 -14.13
C PHE A 40 -5.54 -3.30 -12.97
N THR A 41 -6.84 -3.47 -13.24
CA THR A 41 -7.87 -3.61 -12.18
C THR A 41 -7.58 -4.80 -11.27
N GLN A 42 -7.23 -5.96 -11.84
CA GLN A 42 -6.88 -7.14 -11.04
C GLN A 42 -5.61 -6.94 -10.23
N GLN A 43 -4.56 -6.37 -10.84
CA GLN A 43 -3.32 -6.07 -10.14
C GLN A 43 -3.53 -5.08 -8.99
N ALA A 44 -4.38 -4.06 -9.17
CA ALA A 44 -4.75 -3.12 -8.11
C ALA A 44 -5.54 -3.80 -6.99
N ASP A 45 -6.38 -4.80 -7.30
CA ASP A 45 -7.03 -5.63 -6.28
C ASP A 45 -6.02 -6.48 -5.50
N ASP A 46 -5.03 -7.05 -6.19
CA ASP A 46 -4.01 -7.89 -5.57
C ASP A 46 -3.12 -7.09 -4.61
N PHE A 47 -2.80 -5.82 -4.91
CA PHE A 47 -2.08 -4.93 -3.99
C PHE A 47 -2.88 -4.55 -2.73
N ARG A 48 -4.21 -4.69 -2.76
CA ARG A 48 -5.10 -4.35 -1.65
C ARG A 48 -5.31 -5.52 -0.67
N ARG A 49 -5.11 -6.75 -1.13
CA ARG A 49 -5.29 -8.00 -0.37
C ARG A 49 -4.14 -8.21 0.60
#